data_AF-A0A7Y5WTD8-F1
#
_entry.id   AF-A0A7Y5WTD8-F1
#
_cell.length_a   1.000
_cell.length_b   1.000
_cell.length_c   1.000
_cell.angle_alpha   90.00
_cell.angle_beta   90.00
_cell.angle_gamma   90.00
#
_symmetry.space_group_name_H-M   'P 1'
#
loop_
_entity.id
_entity.type
_entity.pdbx_description
1 polymer ?
#
loop_
_entity_poly.entity_id
_entity_poly.type
_entity_poly.pdbx_seq_one_letter_code
_entity_poly.pdbx_strand_id
1 'polypeptide(L)'
;MNRSARFFIIVLFAGLLLTPSLIRRFGGAAGAAGPRAHVDPLAQYGFRLTESAKAAGLDFVHAAPTLDARLAHIMPQVASMGAAVSVVDVDRDGAMDLYVTDSKEGSRNRLYRNRGDGTFEDIAERLGIADVNHPDTGVSMGAVWGDYDNDGYDDLFLYRWGRPDLFHNDGGKGFTRVTDVAGMPAWANVNTAVWLDFDRDGRLDLFMGGYYPESVNLWKLADTRMMPESFEYANNGGRKYLLRNLGGGKFEEVSERAGLVSRRWALAAVAADLRGTGYPDLFIANDYGVSELFANDHGHFREVGREA
;
A
#
# COMPACT_ATOMS: atom_id res chain seq x y z
N MET A 1 -3.00 -17.93 -58.26
CA MET A 1 -3.89 -18.88 -57.57
C MET A 1 -5.07 -19.19 -58.49
N ASN A 2 -5.26 -20.45 -58.89
CA ASN A 2 -6.34 -20.81 -59.82
C ASN A 2 -7.72 -20.66 -59.16
N ARG A 3 -8.79 -20.59 -59.95
CA ARG A 3 -10.16 -20.38 -59.45
C ARG A 3 -10.56 -21.42 -58.40
N SER A 4 -10.12 -22.67 -58.58
CA SER A 4 -10.39 -23.77 -57.65
C SER A 4 -9.76 -23.56 -56.27
N ALA A 5 -8.51 -23.09 -56.22
CA ALA A 5 -7.82 -22.80 -54.97
C ALA A 5 -8.42 -21.59 -54.23
N ARG A 6 -8.88 -20.56 -54.95
CA ARG A 6 -9.63 -19.43 -54.36
C ARG A 6 -10.97 -19.88 -53.79
N PHE A 7 -11.69 -20.72 -54.51
CA PHE A 7 -12.96 -21.27 -54.04
C PHE A 7 -12.76 -22.11 -52.77
N PHE A 8 -11.72 -22.96 -52.73
CA PHE A 8 -11.42 -23.78 -51.57
C PHE A 8 -11.09 -22.95 -50.33
N ILE A 9 -10.29 -21.89 -50.48
CA ILE A 9 -9.95 -20.99 -49.36
C ILE A 9 -11.17 -20.22 -48.85
N ILE A 10 -12.06 -19.77 -49.74
CA ILE A 10 -13.31 -19.08 -49.35
C ILE A 10 -14.22 -20.03 -48.58
N VAL A 11 -14.37 -21.27 -49.03
CA VAL A 11 -15.18 -22.29 -48.33
C VAL A 11 -14.58 -22.64 -46.97
N LEU A 12 -13.25 -22.76 -46.88
CA LEU A 12 -12.54 -23.00 -45.62
C LEU A 12 -12.76 -21.86 -44.61
N PHE A 13 -12.61 -20.61 -45.04
CA PHE A 13 -12.83 -19.44 -44.17
C PHE A 13 -14.29 -19.26 -43.78
N ALA A 14 -15.24 -19.49 -44.70
CA ALA A 14 -16.67 -19.50 -44.38
C ALA A 14 -17.01 -20.62 -43.37
N GLY A 15 -16.40 -21.79 -43.51
CA GLY A 15 -16.51 -22.89 -42.56
C GLY A 15 -16.01 -22.51 -41.16
N LEU A 16 -14.83 -21.86 -41.08
CA LEU A 16 -14.23 -21.39 -39.83
C LEU A 16 -15.09 -20.32 -39.13
N LEU A 17 -15.75 -19.44 -39.90
CA LEU A 17 -16.66 -18.43 -39.35
C LEU A 17 -18.00 -19.03 -38.87
N LEU A 18 -18.41 -20.17 -39.43
CA LEU A 18 -19.64 -20.88 -39.04
C LEU A 18 -19.43 -21.87 -37.89
N THR A 19 -18.19 -22.28 -37.61
CA THR A 19 -17.85 -23.22 -36.52
C THR A 19 -18.38 -22.80 -35.15
N PRO A 20 -18.23 -21.55 -34.67
CA PRO A 20 -18.76 -21.14 -33.36
C PRO A 20 -20.28 -21.29 -33.26
N SER A 21 -20.99 -20.97 -34.35
CA SER A 21 -22.46 -21.10 -34.44
C SER A 21 -22.90 -22.56 -34.48
N LEU A 22 -22.13 -23.43 -35.14
CA LEU A 22 -22.38 -24.87 -35.17
C LEU A 22 -22.08 -25.53 -33.82
N ILE A 23 -21.00 -25.13 -33.13
CA ILE A 23 -20.67 -25.57 -31.76
C ILE A 23 -21.80 -25.14 -30.80
N ARG A 24 -22.36 -23.95 -30.97
CA ARG A 24 -23.46 -23.47 -30.12
C ARG A 24 -24.81 -24.14 -30.42
N ARG A 25 -25.05 -24.53 -31.68
CA ARG A 25 -26.31 -25.13 -32.14
C ARG A 25 -26.36 -26.65 -31.97
N PHE A 26 -25.21 -27.32 -32.02
CA PHE A 26 -25.09 -28.77 -31.85
C PHE A 26 -24.36 -29.20 -30.56
N GLY A 27 -23.75 -28.27 -29.83
CA GLY A 27 -23.15 -28.53 -28.50
C GLY A 27 -24.12 -28.39 -27.32
N GLY A 28 -25.43 -28.45 -27.57
CA GLY A 28 -26.43 -28.42 -26.52
C GLY A 28 -26.43 -29.71 -25.70
N ALA A 29 -26.29 -29.56 -24.38
CA ALA A 29 -26.42 -30.58 -23.32
C ALA A 29 -25.18 -31.45 -23.02
N ALA A 30 -24.02 -30.83 -22.77
CA ALA A 30 -23.22 -31.30 -21.64
C ALA A 30 -23.94 -30.83 -20.37
N GLY A 31 -24.38 -31.80 -19.56
CA GLY A 31 -25.41 -31.66 -18.52
C GLY A 31 -25.39 -30.34 -17.75
N ALA A 32 -26.58 -29.77 -17.55
CA ALA A 32 -26.80 -28.88 -16.42
C ALA A 32 -26.31 -29.62 -15.18
N ALA A 33 -25.13 -29.25 -14.69
CA ALA A 33 -24.66 -29.69 -13.40
C ALA A 33 -25.74 -29.22 -12.43
N GLY A 34 -26.51 -30.18 -11.87
CA GLY A 34 -27.26 -29.93 -10.65
C GLY A 34 -26.33 -29.26 -9.64
N PRO A 35 -26.87 -28.46 -8.70
CA PRO A 35 -26.06 -27.61 -7.83
C PRO A 35 -24.87 -28.42 -7.34
N ARG A 36 -23.66 -28.11 -7.83
CA ARG A 36 -22.45 -28.81 -7.41
C ARG A 36 -22.45 -28.68 -5.90
N ALA A 37 -22.55 -29.81 -5.19
CA ALA A 37 -22.40 -29.80 -3.75
C ALA A 37 -21.14 -28.99 -3.47
N HIS A 38 -21.27 -27.92 -2.70
CA HIS A 38 -20.12 -27.12 -2.28
C HIS A 38 -19.23 -28.05 -1.46
N VAL A 39 -18.27 -28.69 -2.12
CA VAL A 39 -17.24 -29.47 -1.44
C VAL A 39 -16.34 -28.42 -0.83
N ASP A 40 -16.34 -28.32 0.49
CA ASP A 40 -15.43 -27.47 1.24
C ASP A 40 -13.99 -27.88 0.88
N PRO A 41 -13.23 -27.05 0.14
CA PRO A 41 -11.88 -27.38 -0.29
C PRO A 41 -10.93 -27.60 0.90
N LEU A 42 -11.31 -27.11 2.08
CA LEU A 42 -10.53 -27.24 3.30
C LEU A 42 -10.86 -28.51 4.10
N ALA A 43 -11.94 -29.22 3.76
CA ALA A 43 -12.33 -30.45 4.48
C ALA A 43 -11.23 -31.53 4.47
N GLN A 44 -10.39 -31.55 3.42
CA GLN A 44 -9.23 -32.45 3.32
C GLN A 44 -8.14 -32.17 4.37
N TYR A 45 -8.08 -30.96 4.93
CA TYR A 45 -7.08 -30.55 5.91
C TYR A 45 -7.56 -30.70 7.36
N GLY A 46 -8.79 -31.18 7.59
CA GLY A 46 -9.30 -31.48 8.93
C GLY A 46 -9.69 -30.26 9.78
N PHE A 47 -9.67 -29.05 9.21
CA PHE A 47 -10.19 -27.84 9.86
C PHE A 47 -11.09 -27.07 8.90
N ARG A 48 -11.86 -26.12 9.44
CA ARG A 48 -12.75 -25.23 8.69
C ARG A 48 -12.53 -23.80 9.16
N LEU A 49 -12.56 -22.85 8.23
CA LEU A 49 -12.62 -21.43 8.54
C LEU A 49 -14.07 -20.96 8.45
N THR A 50 -14.49 -20.10 9.37
CA THR A 50 -15.82 -19.48 9.34
C THR A 50 -15.63 -17.98 9.42
N GLU A 51 -16.27 -17.25 8.53
CA GLU A 51 -16.31 -15.79 8.57
C GLU A 51 -16.97 -15.35 9.88
N SER A 52 -16.31 -14.46 10.63
CA SER A 52 -16.78 -14.01 11.94
C SER A 52 -16.55 -12.53 12.19
N ALA A 53 -16.10 -11.75 11.20
CA ALA A 53 -15.72 -10.35 11.36
C ALA A 53 -16.90 -9.54 11.91
N LYS A 54 -18.08 -9.66 11.29
CA LYS A 54 -19.27 -8.93 11.74
C LYS A 54 -19.70 -9.32 13.17
N ALA A 55 -19.59 -10.60 13.53
CA ALA A 55 -19.88 -11.07 14.89
C ALA A 55 -18.85 -10.55 15.91
N ALA A 56 -17.61 -10.34 15.48
CA ALA A 56 -16.55 -9.72 16.26
C ALA A 56 -16.61 -8.18 16.28
N GLY A 57 -17.58 -7.54 15.64
CA GLY A 57 -17.68 -6.08 15.58
C GLY A 57 -16.81 -5.41 14.51
N LEU A 58 -16.25 -6.19 13.59
CA LEU A 58 -15.47 -5.72 12.44
C LEU A 58 -16.39 -5.67 11.20
N ASP A 59 -16.81 -4.48 10.81
CA ASP A 59 -17.79 -4.24 9.72
C ASP A 59 -17.26 -3.35 8.59
N PHE A 60 -15.94 -3.13 8.55
CA PHE A 60 -15.28 -2.28 7.57
C PHE A 60 -15.27 -2.90 6.16
N VAL A 61 -15.52 -2.05 5.16
CA VAL A 61 -15.33 -2.36 3.75
C VAL A 61 -14.57 -1.20 3.11
N HIS A 62 -13.38 -1.50 2.58
CA HIS A 62 -12.55 -0.50 1.91
C HIS A 62 -13.23 0.09 0.68
N ALA A 63 -13.04 1.39 0.47
CA ALA A 63 -13.38 2.06 -0.76
C ALA A 63 -12.13 2.66 -1.43
N ALA A 64 -11.99 2.41 -2.73
CA ALA A 64 -10.94 2.99 -3.56
C ALA A 64 -11.15 4.51 -3.80
N PRO A 65 -10.08 5.29 -4.03
CA PRO A 65 -10.19 6.70 -4.38
C PRO A 65 -10.85 6.92 -5.73
N THR A 66 -11.41 8.11 -5.92
CA THR A 66 -11.82 8.61 -7.24
C THR A 66 -10.86 9.69 -7.70
N LEU A 67 -10.00 9.35 -8.67
CA LEU A 67 -8.95 10.22 -9.17
C LEU A 67 -9.43 11.12 -10.32
N ASP A 68 -8.53 11.92 -10.90
CA ASP A 68 -8.81 12.81 -12.04
C ASP A 68 -9.51 12.06 -13.19
N ALA A 69 -10.56 12.67 -13.76
CA ALA A 69 -11.38 12.07 -14.81
C ALA A 69 -10.61 11.67 -16.08
N ARG A 70 -9.42 12.24 -16.31
CA ARG A 70 -8.51 11.80 -17.39
C ARG A 70 -8.14 10.31 -17.28
N LEU A 71 -8.18 9.76 -16.06
CA LEU A 71 -7.89 8.36 -15.78
C LEU A 71 -9.12 7.45 -15.89
N ALA A 72 -10.30 7.94 -16.26
CA ALA A 72 -11.55 7.16 -16.21
C ALA A 72 -11.48 5.80 -16.94
N HIS A 73 -10.67 5.70 -18.00
CA HIS A 73 -10.49 4.49 -18.79
C HIS A 73 -9.56 3.43 -18.15
N ILE A 74 -8.79 3.82 -17.12
CA ILE A 74 -7.87 2.95 -16.35
C ILE A 74 -8.04 3.10 -14.83
N MET A 75 -9.13 3.74 -14.38
CA MET A 75 -9.36 4.05 -12.97
C MET A 75 -9.25 2.81 -12.08
N PRO A 76 -9.85 1.65 -12.42
CA PRO A 76 -9.74 0.47 -11.56
C PRO A 76 -8.31 -0.02 -11.37
N GLN A 77 -7.43 0.13 -12.37
CA GLN A 77 -6.04 -0.32 -12.31
C GLN A 77 -5.16 0.63 -11.48
N VAL A 78 -5.44 1.93 -11.56
CA VAL A 78 -4.68 2.95 -10.82
C VAL A 78 -5.16 3.03 -9.37
N ALA A 79 -6.48 3.02 -9.15
CA ALA A 79 -7.08 3.21 -7.83
C ALA A 79 -7.16 1.92 -6.99
N SER A 80 -6.75 0.75 -7.53
CA SER A 80 -6.72 -0.52 -6.78
C SER A 80 -5.56 -0.63 -5.78
N MET A 81 -4.85 0.45 -5.50
CA MET A 81 -3.78 0.48 -4.50
C MET A 81 -4.29 1.09 -3.19
N GLY A 82 -3.63 0.73 -2.09
CA GLY A 82 -4.04 1.09 -0.74
C GLY A 82 -4.82 -0.02 -0.04
N ALA A 83 -5.51 0.36 1.02
CA ALA A 83 -5.92 -0.46 2.16
C ALA A 83 -4.73 -1.07 2.91
N ALA A 84 -4.60 -0.69 4.16
CA ALA A 84 -3.71 -1.37 5.10
C ALA A 84 -4.51 -1.75 6.35
N VAL A 85 -4.16 -2.89 6.91
CA VAL A 85 -4.44 -3.23 8.29
C VAL A 85 -3.09 -3.21 9.00
N SER A 86 -3.02 -2.44 10.08
CA SER A 86 -1.86 -2.39 10.98
C SER A 86 -2.32 -2.77 12.38
N VAL A 87 -1.39 -3.30 13.17
CA VAL A 87 -1.67 -3.89 14.48
C VAL A 87 -0.85 -3.14 15.52
N VAL A 88 -1.49 -2.67 16.60
CA VAL A 88 -0.87 -1.86 17.66
C VAL A 88 -1.58 -2.12 18.98
N ASP A 89 -0.88 -2.03 20.11
CA ASP A 89 -1.52 -1.99 21.44
C ASP A 89 -1.67 -0.51 21.83
N VAL A 90 -2.76 0.14 21.40
CA VAL A 90 -2.83 1.62 21.35
C VAL A 90 -2.91 2.25 22.74
N ASP A 91 -3.46 1.52 23.71
CA ASP A 91 -3.67 1.96 25.09
C ASP A 91 -2.87 1.14 26.12
N ARG A 92 -2.02 0.23 25.65
CA ARG A 92 -1.09 -0.59 26.45
C ARG A 92 -1.79 -1.52 27.43
N ASP A 93 -2.98 -2.01 27.08
CA ASP A 93 -3.72 -2.97 27.89
C ASP A 93 -3.28 -4.42 27.64
N GLY A 94 -2.36 -4.64 26.70
CA GLY A 94 -1.82 -5.94 26.32
C GLY A 94 -2.66 -6.69 25.29
N ALA A 95 -3.78 -6.12 24.84
CA ALA A 95 -4.58 -6.65 23.75
C ALA A 95 -4.29 -5.87 22.46
N MET A 96 -3.90 -6.59 21.41
CA MET A 96 -3.60 -5.93 20.13
C MET A 96 -4.89 -5.45 19.43
N ASP A 97 -4.86 -4.19 19.01
CA ASP A 97 -5.88 -3.47 18.25
C ASP A 97 -5.58 -3.48 16.74
N LEU A 98 -6.58 -3.12 15.93
CA LEU A 98 -6.47 -3.08 14.48
C LEU A 98 -6.78 -1.69 13.95
N TYR A 99 -5.81 -1.03 13.32
CA TYR A 99 -6.05 0.19 12.57
C TYR A 99 -6.17 -0.12 11.08
N VAL A 100 -7.30 0.28 10.49
CA VAL A 100 -7.66 -0.03 9.12
C VAL A 100 -7.83 1.26 8.33
N THR A 101 -7.10 1.39 7.23
CA THR A 101 -7.15 2.57 6.37
C THR A 101 -8.18 2.43 5.25
N ASP A 102 -8.84 3.53 4.95
CA ASP A 102 -9.68 3.71 3.77
C ASP A 102 -8.99 4.68 2.80
N SER A 103 -9.30 4.57 1.51
CA SER A 103 -8.62 5.33 0.46
C SER A 103 -9.57 6.20 -0.35
N LYS A 104 -10.86 6.27 -0.03
CA LYS A 104 -11.81 7.16 -0.71
C LYS A 104 -11.83 8.56 -0.09
N GLU A 105 -12.08 9.58 -0.89
CA GLU A 105 -12.25 10.94 -0.38
C GLU A 105 -13.50 11.03 0.52
N GLY A 106 -13.36 11.62 1.71
CA GLY A 106 -14.42 11.72 2.71
C GLY A 106 -14.75 10.41 3.42
N SER A 107 -14.01 9.33 3.17
CA SER A 107 -14.13 8.11 3.97
C SER A 107 -13.32 8.21 5.27
N ARG A 108 -13.65 7.33 6.22
CA ARG A 108 -13.06 7.33 7.55
C ARG A 108 -12.17 6.10 7.72
N ASN A 109 -10.99 6.30 8.30
CA ASN A 109 -10.21 5.19 8.83
C ASN A 109 -10.86 4.68 10.13
N ARG A 110 -10.52 3.45 10.53
CA ARG A 110 -11.08 2.77 11.70
C ARG A 110 -9.97 2.31 12.63
N LEU A 111 -10.20 2.38 13.95
CA LEU A 111 -9.34 1.81 14.97
C LEU A 111 -10.18 0.89 15.82
N TYR A 112 -10.09 -0.40 15.55
CA TYR A 112 -10.83 -1.43 16.25
C TYR A 112 -10.04 -1.83 17.49
N ARG A 113 -10.45 -1.30 18.65
CA ARG A 113 -9.91 -1.70 19.95
C ARG A 113 -10.40 -3.08 20.33
N ASN A 114 -9.48 -3.95 20.70
CA ASN A 114 -9.78 -5.30 21.17
C ASN A 114 -10.33 -5.27 22.59
N ARG A 115 -11.49 -5.91 22.82
CA ARG A 115 -12.12 -5.96 24.15
C ARG A 115 -11.61 -7.10 25.04
N GLY A 116 -10.72 -7.94 24.51
CA GLY A 116 -10.17 -9.12 25.20
C GLY A 116 -11.09 -10.36 25.19
N ASP A 117 -12.29 -10.25 24.64
CA ASP A 117 -13.28 -11.33 24.54
C ASP A 117 -13.50 -11.82 23.09
N GLY A 118 -12.62 -11.42 22.17
CA GLY A 118 -12.72 -11.72 20.74
C GLY A 118 -13.63 -10.76 19.96
N THR A 119 -14.13 -9.71 20.61
CA THR A 119 -14.88 -8.62 19.96
C THR A 119 -14.09 -7.31 19.96
N PHE A 120 -14.48 -6.40 19.07
CA PHE A 120 -13.81 -5.12 18.84
C PHE A 120 -14.77 -3.94 18.92
N GLU A 121 -14.26 -2.76 19.28
CA GLU A 121 -14.96 -1.47 19.24
C GLU A 121 -14.21 -0.51 18.32
N ASP A 122 -14.89 0.16 17.40
CA ASP A 122 -14.26 1.27 16.68
C ASP A 122 -14.16 2.52 17.55
N ILE A 123 -12.94 3.02 17.74
CA ILE A 123 -12.62 4.15 18.60
C ILE A 123 -11.89 5.28 17.85
N ALA A 124 -11.71 5.18 16.52
CA ALA A 124 -10.92 6.15 15.76
C ALA A 124 -11.45 7.58 15.82
N GLU A 125 -12.78 7.76 15.79
CA GLU A 125 -13.42 9.08 15.90
C GLU A 125 -13.14 9.70 17.27
N ARG A 126 -13.30 8.89 18.33
CA ARG A 126 -13.07 9.34 19.71
C ARG A 126 -11.62 9.78 19.92
N LEU A 127 -10.67 9.12 19.26
CA LEU A 127 -9.24 9.45 19.37
C LEU A 127 -8.76 10.48 18.35
N GLY A 128 -9.60 10.93 17.41
CA GLY A 128 -9.25 12.00 16.45
C GLY A 128 -8.50 11.57 15.19
N ILE A 129 -8.51 10.27 14.84
CA ILE A 129 -7.76 9.69 13.71
C ILE A 129 -8.63 9.03 12.63
N ALA A 130 -9.95 9.29 12.66
CA ALA A 130 -10.90 8.78 11.67
C ALA A 130 -10.94 9.64 10.39
N ASP A 131 -11.08 10.96 10.55
CA ASP A 131 -11.40 11.89 9.47
C ASP A 131 -10.13 12.45 8.81
N VAL A 132 -9.42 11.59 8.11
CA VAL A 132 -8.13 11.91 7.52
C VAL A 132 -8.14 11.98 5.99
N ASN A 133 -9.12 11.40 5.29
CA ASN A 133 -9.13 11.32 3.82
C ASN A 133 -9.90 12.50 3.20
N HIS A 134 -9.22 13.44 2.56
CA HIS A 134 -9.80 14.68 2.03
C HIS A 134 -9.33 14.99 0.60
N PRO A 135 -10.19 15.55 -0.27
CA PRO A 135 -9.79 15.91 -1.64
C PRO A 135 -8.55 16.83 -1.72
N ASP A 136 -8.40 17.74 -0.76
CA ASP A 136 -7.32 18.74 -0.77
C ASP A 136 -5.98 18.20 -0.25
N THR A 137 -6.00 17.13 0.56
CA THR A 137 -4.81 16.55 1.20
C THR A 137 -4.54 15.11 0.79
N GLY A 138 -5.41 14.52 -0.04
CA GLY A 138 -5.31 13.17 -0.54
C GLY A 138 -5.89 12.12 0.41
N VAL A 139 -5.45 10.86 0.26
CA VAL A 139 -6.07 9.70 0.93
C VAL A 139 -5.04 8.71 1.47
N SER A 140 -5.45 7.90 2.45
CA SER A 140 -4.58 6.94 3.14
C SER A 140 -4.24 5.75 2.25
N MET A 141 -2.95 5.40 2.21
CA MET A 141 -2.45 4.17 1.56
C MET A 141 -2.06 3.13 2.60
N GLY A 142 -1.64 3.57 3.78
CA GLY A 142 -1.49 2.71 4.95
C GLY A 142 -0.93 3.44 6.15
N ALA A 143 -0.56 2.67 7.16
CA ALA A 143 -0.16 3.16 8.47
C ALA A 143 1.01 2.34 9.01
N VAL A 144 1.94 3.01 9.68
CA VAL A 144 2.97 2.37 10.51
C VAL A 144 3.00 3.03 11.88
N TRP A 145 3.27 2.20 12.88
CA TRP A 145 3.27 2.56 14.30
C TRP A 145 4.69 2.55 14.84
N GLY A 146 5.04 3.53 15.66
CA GLY A 146 6.32 3.58 16.34
C GLY A 146 6.42 4.76 17.29
N ASP A 147 6.95 4.50 18.48
CA ASP A 147 7.28 5.48 19.52
C ASP A 147 8.44 6.39 19.07
N TYR A 148 8.14 7.46 18.31
CA TYR A 148 9.19 8.29 17.69
C TYR A 148 9.80 9.28 18.69
N ASP A 149 9.11 9.59 19.79
CA ASP A 149 9.60 10.49 20.83
C ASP A 149 10.07 9.79 22.11
N ASN A 150 10.07 8.44 22.12
CA ASN A 150 10.50 7.57 23.21
C ASN A 150 9.70 7.81 24.50
N ASP A 151 8.40 8.11 24.41
CA ASP A 151 7.52 8.30 25.55
C ASP A 151 6.84 7.00 26.04
N GLY A 152 7.02 5.91 25.28
CA GLY A 152 6.49 4.60 25.54
C GLY A 152 5.11 4.33 24.94
N TYR A 153 4.56 5.21 24.13
CA TYR A 153 3.33 5.01 23.37
C TYR A 153 3.62 5.05 21.87
N ASP A 154 3.11 4.07 21.13
CA ASP A 154 3.29 4.07 19.68
C ASP A 154 2.49 5.22 19.05
N ASP A 155 3.20 6.05 18.29
CA ASP A 155 2.64 7.12 17.48
C ASP A 155 2.21 6.60 16.10
N LEU A 156 1.34 7.36 15.43
CA LEU A 156 0.77 6.97 14.14
C LEU A 156 1.36 7.80 13.01
N PHE A 157 2.06 7.14 12.08
CA PHE A 157 2.37 7.71 10.78
C PHE A 157 1.47 7.13 9.69
N LEU A 158 0.73 8.01 9.01
CA LEU A 158 -0.05 7.68 7.82
C LEU A 158 0.72 8.05 6.57
N TYR A 159 1.11 7.03 5.81
CA TYR A 159 1.59 7.22 4.45
C TYR A 159 0.42 7.23 3.46
N ARG A 160 0.49 8.17 2.53
CA ARG A 160 -0.67 8.66 1.78
C ARG A 160 -0.31 8.87 0.33
N TRP A 161 -1.31 8.89 -0.54
CA TRP A 161 -1.22 9.64 -1.78
C TRP A 161 -1.68 11.05 -1.50
N GLY A 162 -0.73 11.95 -1.26
CA GLY A 162 -1.03 13.32 -0.89
C GLY A 162 -0.12 13.85 0.21
N ARG A 163 -0.68 14.65 1.11
CA ARG A 163 0.03 15.11 2.30
C ARG A 163 0.06 13.97 3.33
N PRO A 164 1.23 13.42 3.73
CA PRO A 164 1.32 12.44 4.81
C PRO A 164 0.87 13.05 6.14
N ASP A 165 0.51 12.23 7.12
CA ASP A 165 0.17 12.70 8.45
C ASP A 165 0.98 11.97 9.53
N LEU A 166 1.49 12.74 10.50
CA LEU A 166 2.08 12.22 11.73
C LEU A 166 1.21 12.66 12.90
N PHE A 167 0.87 11.71 13.76
CA PHE A 167 0.08 11.94 14.96
C PHE A 167 0.85 11.46 16.19
N HIS A 168 0.97 12.32 17.18
CA HIS A 168 1.48 11.96 18.49
C HIS A 168 0.38 11.29 19.33
N ASN A 169 0.69 10.18 19.99
CA ASN A 169 -0.23 9.49 20.89
C ASN A 169 -0.23 10.17 22.28
N ASP A 170 -1.35 10.76 22.69
CA ASP A 170 -1.47 11.50 23.95
C ASP A 170 -1.68 10.54 25.17
N GLY A 171 -0.86 9.49 25.25
CA GLY A 171 -0.88 8.48 26.31
C GLY A 171 -2.11 7.57 26.29
N GLY A 172 -2.54 7.13 25.10
CA GLY A 172 -3.69 6.26 24.87
C GLY A 172 -5.06 6.95 24.97
N LYS A 173 -5.09 8.27 25.16
CA LYS A 173 -6.32 9.04 25.38
C LYS A 173 -6.84 9.76 24.13
N GLY A 174 -5.98 9.93 23.14
CA GLY A 174 -6.24 10.68 21.92
C GLY A 174 -4.97 10.81 21.10
N PHE A 175 -5.09 11.45 19.94
CA PHE A 175 -3.95 11.75 19.08
C PHE A 175 -3.93 13.22 18.70
N THR A 176 -2.75 13.82 18.78
CA THR A 176 -2.48 15.18 18.33
C THR A 176 -1.79 15.13 16.97
N ARG A 177 -2.38 15.74 15.93
CA ARG A 177 -1.73 15.84 14.62
C ARG A 177 -0.53 16.80 14.69
N VAL A 178 0.67 16.28 14.46
CA VAL A 178 1.94 17.02 14.54
C VAL A 178 2.62 17.21 13.19
N THR A 179 1.99 16.79 12.07
CA THR A 179 2.54 16.84 10.71
C THR A 179 3.33 18.11 10.37
N ASP A 180 2.75 19.30 10.57
CA ASP A 180 3.39 20.58 10.20
C ASP A 180 4.58 20.92 11.10
N VAL A 181 4.44 20.68 12.41
CA VAL A 181 5.51 20.97 13.35
C VAL A 181 6.62 19.95 13.22
N ALA A 182 6.34 18.70 12.84
CA ALA A 182 7.33 17.64 12.72
C ALA A 182 8.25 17.78 11.50
N GLY A 183 7.94 18.67 10.55
CA GLY A 183 8.74 18.86 9.33
C GLY A 183 8.47 17.81 8.26
N MET A 184 7.28 17.20 8.26
CA MET A 184 6.87 16.27 7.21
C MET A 184 6.77 16.97 5.85
N PRO A 185 7.01 16.26 4.72
CA PRO A 185 6.86 16.87 3.41
C PRO A 185 5.42 17.31 3.16
N ALA A 186 5.24 18.46 2.50
CA ALA A 186 3.92 19.00 2.21
C ALA A 186 3.10 18.10 1.27
N TRP A 187 3.76 17.30 0.45
CA TRP A 187 3.16 16.32 -0.46
C TRP A 187 4.15 15.19 -0.77
N ALA A 188 3.70 13.95 -0.69
CA ALA A 188 4.43 12.76 -1.06
C ALA A 188 3.44 11.65 -1.44
N ASN A 189 3.62 11.02 -2.61
CA ASN A 189 2.78 9.88 -3.01
C ASN A 189 3.47 8.58 -2.61
N VAL A 190 3.15 8.08 -1.41
CA VAL A 190 3.88 7.00 -0.72
C VAL A 190 3.04 5.73 -0.64
N ASN A 191 3.65 4.57 -0.90
CA ASN A 191 3.00 3.26 -0.77
C ASN A 191 3.55 2.41 0.39
N THR A 192 4.69 2.78 0.94
CA THR A 192 5.33 2.05 2.03
C THR A 192 6.12 3.00 2.91
N ALA A 193 6.15 2.73 4.20
CA ALA A 193 6.98 3.43 5.16
C ALA A 193 7.55 2.44 6.16
N VAL A 194 8.71 2.77 6.74
CA VAL A 194 9.38 1.92 7.73
C VAL A 194 10.02 2.84 8.78
N TRP A 195 9.74 2.55 10.06
CA TRP A 195 10.51 3.09 11.17
C TRP A 195 11.81 2.31 11.32
N LEU A 196 12.93 3.02 11.45
CA LEU A 196 14.26 2.43 11.62
C LEU A 196 15.18 3.43 12.33
N ASP A 197 16.17 2.95 13.08
CA ASP A 197 17.25 3.80 13.60
C ASP A 197 18.45 3.65 12.66
N PHE A 198 18.51 4.46 11.59
CA PHE A 198 19.45 4.20 10.49
C PHE A 198 20.89 4.62 10.84
N ASP A 199 21.05 5.57 11.77
CA ASP A 199 22.36 6.05 12.22
C ASP A 199 22.75 5.55 13.62
N ARG A 200 21.85 4.81 14.28
CA ARG A 200 21.99 4.23 15.63
C ARG A 200 22.10 5.25 16.74
N ASP A 201 21.39 6.35 16.63
CA ASP A 201 21.36 7.40 17.65
C ASP A 201 20.30 7.16 18.73
N GLY A 202 19.55 6.05 18.64
CA GLY A 202 18.53 5.64 19.60
C GLY A 202 17.17 6.33 19.39
N ARG A 203 16.98 7.05 18.28
CA ARG A 203 15.69 7.60 17.87
C ARG A 203 15.21 6.90 16.61
N LEU A 204 13.90 6.66 16.52
CA LEU A 204 13.32 6.12 15.31
C LEU A 204 13.28 7.21 14.23
N ASP A 205 13.97 6.97 13.13
CA ASP A 205 13.87 7.68 11.86
C ASP A 205 12.79 7.07 10.98
N LEU A 206 12.38 7.80 9.94
CA LEU A 206 11.29 7.38 9.06
C LEU A 206 11.74 7.30 7.60
N PHE A 207 11.71 6.10 7.04
CA PHE A 207 11.79 5.89 5.61
C PHE A 207 10.41 5.95 4.96
N MET A 208 10.28 6.61 3.81
CA MET A 208 9.09 6.57 2.95
C MET A 208 9.46 6.21 1.50
N GLY A 209 8.81 5.16 1.00
CA GLY A 209 8.92 4.72 -0.39
C GLY A 209 7.90 5.40 -1.29
N GLY A 210 8.32 6.44 -2.00
CA GLY A 210 7.48 7.08 -3.02
C GLY A 210 7.18 6.13 -4.19
N TYR A 211 5.92 6.16 -4.63
CA TYR A 211 5.42 5.39 -5.77
C TYR A 211 5.21 6.28 -6.99
N TYR A 212 4.32 7.28 -6.90
CA TYR A 212 4.22 8.36 -7.90
C TYR A 212 5.18 9.51 -7.59
N PRO A 213 5.65 10.27 -8.60
CA PRO A 213 6.39 11.51 -8.37
C PRO A 213 5.62 12.47 -7.47
N GLU A 214 6.35 13.16 -6.60
CA GLU A 214 5.81 14.16 -5.67
C GLU A 214 5.16 15.36 -6.37
N SER A 215 5.50 15.61 -7.64
CA SER A 215 4.88 16.62 -8.48
C SER A 215 3.50 16.22 -9.04
N VAL A 216 3.11 14.96 -8.93
CA VAL A 216 1.85 14.45 -9.44
C VAL A 216 0.76 14.60 -8.39
N ASN A 217 -0.26 15.39 -8.71
CA ASN A 217 -1.52 15.41 -7.97
C ASN A 217 -2.55 14.53 -8.72
N LEU A 218 -2.84 13.35 -8.17
CA LEU A 218 -3.72 12.36 -8.80
C LEU A 218 -5.18 12.83 -8.97
N TRP A 219 -5.61 13.85 -8.22
CA TRP A 219 -6.94 14.47 -8.33
C TRP A 219 -6.99 15.64 -9.32
N LYS A 220 -5.82 16.16 -9.70
CA LYS A 220 -5.70 17.33 -10.59
C LYS A 220 -4.47 17.16 -11.48
N LEU A 221 -4.57 16.22 -12.42
CA LEU A 221 -3.49 15.90 -13.32
C LEU A 221 -3.24 17.03 -14.33
N ALA A 222 -1.98 17.42 -14.47
CA ALA A 222 -1.55 18.33 -15.54
C ALA A 222 -1.69 17.67 -16.92
N ASP A 223 -1.27 16.42 -17.02
CA ASP A 223 -1.43 15.55 -18.18
C ASP A 223 -1.49 14.06 -17.75
N THR A 224 -1.61 13.14 -18.70
CA THR A 224 -1.73 11.70 -18.43
C THR A 224 -0.40 10.95 -18.36
N ARG A 225 0.76 11.64 -18.41
CA ARG A 225 2.09 11.04 -18.35
C ARG A 225 2.55 10.83 -16.91
N MET A 226 1.78 10.04 -16.17
CA MET A 226 2.07 9.72 -14.77
C MET A 226 2.56 8.29 -14.55
N MET A 227 2.34 7.39 -15.52
CA MET A 227 2.76 5.98 -15.46
C MET A 227 4.17 5.79 -16.03
N PRO A 228 4.87 4.69 -15.72
CA PRO A 228 6.16 4.41 -16.33
C PRO A 228 6.04 4.12 -17.82
N GLU A 229 7.05 4.52 -18.59
CA GLU A 229 7.16 4.16 -20.02
C GLU A 229 7.66 2.72 -20.21
N SER A 230 8.38 2.16 -19.23
CA SER A 230 8.94 0.81 -19.26
C SER A 230 8.67 0.11 -17.94
N PHE A 231 8.12 -1.11 -17.98
CA PHE A 231 7.94 -1.94 -16.79
C PHE A 231 9.26 -2.50 -16.23
N GLU A 232 10.30 -2.61 -17.06
CA GLU A 232 11.59 -3.21 -16.67
C GLU A 232 12.62 -2.18 -16.22
N TYR A 233 12.55 -0.96 -16.78
CA TYR A 233 13.56 0.09 -16.55
C TYR A 233 12.97 1.37 -15.98
N ALA A 234 11.75 1.32 -15.43
CA ALA A 234 11.10 2.48 -14.81
C ALA A 234 12.02 3.13 -13.76
N ASN A 235 12.26 4.44 -13.92
CA ASN A 235 12.98 5.25 -12.93
C ASN A 235 12.40 6.67 -12.83
N ASN A 236 11.09 6.78 -13.11
CA ASN A 236 10.31 8.03 -13.09
C ASN A 236 9.19 7.99 -12.05
N GLY A 237 9.35 7.16 -11.01
CA GLY A 237 8.44 7.07 -9.88
C GLY A 237 8.75 8.09 -8.81
N GLY A 238 8.14 7.89 -7.64
CA GLY A 238 8.32 8.72 -6.46
C GLY A 238 9.72 8.64 -5.88
N ARG A 239 10.22 9.78 -5.40
CA ARG A 239 11.48 9.81 -4.64
C ARG A 239 11.38 8.97 -3.37
N LYS A 240 12.52 8.53 -2.88
CA LYS A 240 12.66 8.02 -1.52
C LYS A 240 12.86 9.18 -0.56
N TYR A 241 12.24 9.06 0.61
CA TYR A 241 12.45 9.96 1.72
C TYR A 241 13.07 9.18 2.86
N LEU A 242 14.08 9.76 3.50
CA LEU A 242 14.59 9.37 4.80
C LEU A 242 14.55 10.62 5.65
N LEU A 243 13.74 10.55 6.70
CA LEU A 243 13.53 11.63 7.65
C LEU A 243 14.26 11.25 8.94
N ARG A 244 15.36 11.94 9.21
CA ARG A 244 16.15 11.76 10.42
C ARG A 244 15.47 12.44 11.61
N ASN A 245 15.28 11.73 12.70
CA ASN A 245 14.69 12.24 13.92
C ASN A 245 15.70 13.04 14.74
N LEU A 246 15.45 14.34 14.89
CA LEU A 246 16.32 15.25 15.65
C LEU A 246 16.02 15.26 17.16
N GLY A 247 15.00 14.52 17.59
CA GLY A 247 14.38 14.66 18.90
C GLY A 247 13.44 15.87 18.98
N GLY A 248 12.70 15.96 20.08
CA GLY A 248 11.73 17.04 20.31
C GLY A 248 10.63 17.12 19.25
N GLY A 249 10.30 15.98 18.63
CA GLY A 249 9.29 15.85 17.58
C GLY A 249 9.59 16.63 16.30
N LYS A 250 10.86 16.67 15.90
CA LYS A 250 11.31 17.28 14.63
C LYS A 250 12.07 16.26 13.79
N PHE A 251 11.84 16.31 12.48
CA PHE A 251 12.57 15.53 11.50
C PHE A 251 13.32 16.42 10.49
N GLU A 252 14.45 15.92 10.00
CA GLU A 252 15.21 16.48 8.90
C GLU A 252 15.21 15.51 7.70
N GLU A 253 14.94 16.01 6.50
CA GLU A 253 15.03 15.18 5.30
C GLU A 253 16.49 15.02 4.84
N VAL A 254 16.99 13.78 4.80
CA VAL A 254 18.40 13.46 4.59
C VAL A 254 18.67 12.49 3.44
N SER A 255 17.66 12.10 2.66
CA SER A 255 17.75 10.98 1.68
C SER A 255 18.95 11.07 0.75
N GLU A 256 19.18 12.24 0.14
CA GLU A 256 20.28 12.41 -0.82
C GLU A 256 21.65 12.30 -0.13
N ARG A 257 21.80 12.92 1.06
CA ARG A 257 23.02 12.84 1.88
C ARG A 257 23.27 11.42 2.38
N ALA A 258 22.19 10.67 2.62
CA ALA A 258 22.22 9.27 3.03
C ALA A 258 22.32 8.30 1.84
N GLY A 259 22.37 8.76 0.58
CA GLY A 259 22.54 7.90 -0.60
C GLY A 259 21.26 7.29 -1.20
N LEU A 260 20.08 7.65 -0.69
CA LEU A 260 18.77 7.19 -1.17
C LEU A 260 18.21 8.11 -2.26
N VAL A 261 18.81 8.05 -3.45
CA VAL A 261 18.44 8.91 -4.61
C VAL A 261 17.56 8.22 -5.66
N SER A 262 17.17 6.96 -5.43
CA SER A 262 16.37 6.19 -6.37
C SER A 262 15.00 6.82 -6.65
N ARG A 263 14.54 6.66 -7.91
CA ARG A 263 13.23 7.09 -8.41
C ARG A 263 12.45 5.91 -8.97
N ARG A 264 12.74 4.67 -8.53
CA ARG A 264 11.93 3.50 -8.87
C ARG A 264 10.60 3.49 -8.13
N TRP A 265 9.68 2.65 -8.56
CA TRP A 265 8.31 2.64 -8.07
C TRP A 265 8.18 1.74 -6.83
N ALA A 266 8.42 2.30 -5.64
CA ALA A 266 8.48 1.53 -4.40
C ALA A 266 7.08 1.06 -3.98
N LEU A 267 6.90 -0.24 -3.85
CA LEU A 267 5.63 -0.86 -3.46
C LEU A 267 5.65 -1.31 -2.00
N ALA A 268 6.75 -1.91 -1.56
CA ALA A 268 6.97 -2.33 -0.18
C ALA A 268 8.45 -2.16 0.20
N ALA A 269 8.72 -2.00 1.48
CA ALA A 269 10.08 -1.95 2.00
C ALA A 269 10.17 -2.65 3.36
N VAL A 270 11.37 -3.11 3.70
CA VAL A 270 11.71 -3.63 5.02
C VAL A 270 13.11 -3.16 5.39
N ALA A 271 13.30 -2.83 6.66
CA ALA A 271 14.60 -2.54 7.23
C ALA A 271 15.00 -3.64 8.21
N ALA A 272 16.23 -4.13 8.11
CA ALA A 272 16.79 -5.13 9.00
C ALA A 272 18.32 -5.13 8.88
N ASP A 273 19.03 -5.57 9.92
CA ASP A 273 20.47 -5.81 9.83
C ASP A 273 20.72 -7.13 9.07
N LEU A 274 20.69 -7.06 7.73
CA LEU A 274 20.80 -8.22 6.85
C LEU A 274 22.24 -8.74 6.74
N ARG A 275 23.22 -7.89 7.06
CA ARG A 275 24.65 -8.19 6.97
C ARG A 275 25.32 -8.45 8.33
N GLY A 276 24.63 -8.27 9.44
CA GLY A 276 25.19 -8.43 10.78
C GLY A 276 26.17 -7.31 11.16
N THR A 277 26.02 -6.11 10.59
CA THR A 277 26.89 -4.95 10.87
C THR A 277 26.44 -4.16 12.09
N GLY A 278 25.23 -4.45 12.58
CA GLY A 278 24.53 -3.68 13.59
C GLY A 278 23.85 -2.43 13.05
N TYR A 279 23.89 -2.14 11.74
CA TYR A 279 23.16 -1.04 11.10
C TYR A 279 22.05 -1.62 10.22
N PRO A 280 20.79 -1.11 10.29
CA PRO A 280 19.72 -1.66 9.48
C PRO A 280 19.96 -1.33 8.00
N ASP A 281 20.08 -2.37 7.19
CA ASP A 281 20.02 -2.33 5.73
C ASP A 281 18.55 -2.18 5.29
N LEU A 282 18.33 -1.72 4.05
CA LEU A 282 16.99 -1.44 3.53
C LEU A 282 16.75 -2.24 2.23
N PHE A 283 15.72 -3.06 2.20
CA PHE A 283 15.26 -3.71 0.97
C PHE A 283 13.97 -3.04 0.49
N ILE A 284 13.92 -2.69 -0.79
CA ILE A 284 12.77 -2.05 -1.45
C ILE A 284 12.28 -2.94 -2.57
N ALA A 285 11.07 -3.49 -2.41
CA ALA A 285 10.37 -4.17 -3.48
C ALA A 285 9.69 -3.13 -4.39
N ASN A 286 10.16 -3.03 -5.62
CA ASN A 286 9.58 -2.16 -6.63
C ASN A 286 8.51 -2.89 -7.44
N ASP A 287 7.45 -2.16 -7.80
CA ASP A 287 6.38 -2.66 -8.69
C ASP A 287 6.86 -2.71 -10.15
N TYR A 288 7.68 -1.72 -10.53
CA TYR A 288 8.31 -1.63 -11.84
C TYR A 288 9.81 -1.46 -11.71
N GLY A 289 10.54 -2.15 -12.59
CA GLY A 289 11.97 -2.36 -12.48
C GLY A 289 12.35 -3.36 -11.40
N VAL A 290 13.65 -3.57 -11.23
CA VAL A 290 14.16 -4.52 -10.23
C VAL A 290 14.07 -3.94 -8.83
N SER A 291 13.80 -4.80 -7.85
CA SER A 291 13.92 -4.48 -6.42
C SER A 291 15.34 -4.01 -6.09
N GLU A 292 15.47 -3.28 -4.99
CA GLU A 292 16.72 -2.65 -4.58
C GLU A 292 17.10 -3.12 -3.19
N LEU A 293 18.39 -3.39 -2.99
CA LEU A 293 18.96 -3.65 -1.67
C LEU A 293 19.98 -2.57 -1.37
N PHE A 294 19.76 -1.84 -0.29
CA PHE A 294 20.65 -0.78 0.18
C PHE A 294 21.38 -1.24 1.43
N ALA A 295 22.69 -1.41 1.31
CA ALA A 295 23.60 -1.63 2.42
C ALA A 295 23.78 -0.32 3.20
N ASN A 296 23.54 -0.34 4.51
CA ASN A 296 23.78 0.79 5.40
C ASN A 296 25.17 0.71 6.03
N ASP A 297 26.08 1.56 5.58
CA ASP A 297 27.44 1.67 6.10
C ASP A 297 27.55 2.93 6.98
N HIS A 298 27.11 2.79 8.24
CA HIS A 298 27.18 3.83 9.29
C HIS A 298 26.35 5.09 8.99
N GLY A 299 25.09 4.93 8.61
CA GLY A 299 24.17 6.02 8.30
C GLY A 299 24.18 6.44 6.83
N HIS A 300 24.93 5.73 5.99
CA HIS A 300 25.01 5.96 4.55
C HIS A 300 24.62 4.71 3.78
N PHE A 301 23.61 4.82 2.93
CA PHE A 301 23.10 3.75 2.11
C PHE A 301 23.82 3.68 0.76
N ARG A 302 24.19 2.46 0.34
CA ARG A 302 24.68 2.14 -0.99
C ARG A 302 23.84 1.03 -1.60
N GLU A 303 23.36 1.22 -2.82
CA GLU A 303 22.66 0.16 -3.55
C GLU A 303 23.65 -0.97 -3.90
N VAL A 304 23.36 -2.18 -3.48
CA VAL A 304 24.18 -3.39 -3.63
C VAL A 304 23.44 -4.52 -4.34
N GLY A 305 22.15 -4.38 -4.63
CA GLY A 305 21.34 -5.41 -5.27
C GLY A 305 21.81 -5.81 -6.67
N ARG A 306 22.54 -4.92 -7.37
CA ARG A 306 23.18 -5.25 -8.66
C ARG A 306 24.45 -6.09 -8.54
N GLU A 307 25.08 -6.10 -7.37
CA GLU A 307 26.37 -6.76 -7.11
C GLU A 307 26.19 -8.18 -6.52
N ALA A 308 24.96 -8.52 -6.09
CA ALA A 308 24.61 -9.73 -5.36
C ALA A 308 24.08 -10.87 -6.26
#